data_AF-A0A8S2FWU0-F1
#
_entry.id   AF-A0A8S2FWU0-F1
#
_cell.length_a   1.000
_cell.length_b   1.000
_cell.length_c   1.000
_cell.angle_alpha   90.00
_cell.angle_beta   90.00
_cell.angle_gamma   90.00
#
_symmetry.space_group_name_H-M   'P 1'
#
loop_
_entity.id
_entity.type
_entity.pdbx_description
1 polymer ?
#
loop_
_entity_poly.entity_id
_entity_poly.type
_entity_poly.pdbx_seq_one_letter_code
_entity_poly.pdbx_strand_id
1 'polypeptide(L)'
;FGIKMVRDGYLMSSDEGTQEYEEVQHDIEKAEATIDLELGGLTLISNGTSSQQRSVSKQILITAFIRRYISPIFVQAFIMTFLAEWGDRSQITTIVLATSKNLFGVIIGGTLGHGLCTGIAVLGGRFIAQQISPKTVTLVGGVVFLCFALSAIFIRPDK
;
A
#
# COMPACT_ATOMS: atom_id res chain seq x y z
N PHE A 1 2.50 20.93 11.63
CA PHE A 1 2.94 19.74 10.88
C PHE A 1 4.12 20.07 9.94
N GLY A 2 3.95 20.92 8.92
CA GLY A 2 5.04 21.29 7.98
C GLY A 2 6.33 21.81 8.63
N ILE A 3 6.23 22.74 9.59
CA ILE A 3 7.41 23.27 10.33
C ILE A 3 8.21 22.16 11.03
N LYS A 4 7.51 21.16 11.59
CA LYS A 4 8.13 20.02 12.25
C LYS A 4 8.85 19.13 11.23
N MET A 5 8.20 18.80 10.11
CA MET A 5 8.84 18.02 9.03
C MET A 5 10.10 18.71 8.48
N VAL A 6 10.08 20.04 8.29
CA VAL A 6 11.27 20.77 7.82
C VAL A 6 12.39 20.74 8.85
N ARG A 7 12.07 20.92 10.14
CA ARG A 7 13.05 20.83 11.24
C ARG A 7 13.65 19.43 11.32
N ASP A 8 12.80 18.41 11.34
CA ASP A 8 13.21 17.01 11.48
C ASP A 8 14.05 16.59 10.26
N GLY A 9 13.67 17.00 9.04
CA GLY A 9 14.45 16.77 7.82
C GLY A 9 15.81 17.47 7.80
N TYR A 10 15.96 18.65 8.46
CA TYR A 10 17.23 19.35 8.58
C TYR A 10 18.15 18.74 9.64
N LEU A 11 17.57 18.16 10.70
CA LEU A 11 18.31 17.53 11.80
C LEU A 11 18.68 16.07 11.53
N MET A 12 17.97 15.37 10.64
CA MET A 12 18.34 14.01 10.25
C MET A 12 19.80 13.98 9.78
N SER A 13 20.61 13.05 10.31
CA SER A 13 21.96 12.76 9.79
C SER A 13 21.88 11.81 8.60
N SER A 14 22.79 11.91 7.62
CA SER A 14 22.65 11.17 6.35
C SER A 14 22.76 9.66 6.53
N ASP A 15 23.27 9.26 7.69
CA ASP A 15 23.41 7.88 8.12
C ASP A 15 22.15 7.32 8.81
N GLU A 16 21.39 8.15 9.54
CA GLU A 16 20.17 7.72 10.25
C GLU A 16 19.10 7.20 9.29
N GLY A 17 18.93 7.87 8.14
CA GLY A 17 17.97 7.43 7.13
C GLY A 17 18.29 6.04 6.59
N THR A 18 19.58 5.70 6.43
CA THR A 18 20.02 4.39 5.95
C THR A 18 19.82 3.32 7.03
N GLN A 19 20.14 3.64 8.29
CA GLN A 19 19.95 2.74 9.43
C GLN A 19 18.48 2.39 9.65
N GLU A 20 17.56 3.37 9.57
CA GLU A 20 16.11 3.10 9.67
C GLU A 20 15.63 2.15 8.56
N TYR A 21 16.14 2.26 7.33
CA TYR A 21 15.76 1.33 6.27
C TYR A 21 16.28 -0.08 6.50
N GLU A 22 17.51 -0.23 6.96
CA GLU A 22 18.09 -1.54 7.28
C GLU A 22 17.33 -2.20 8.43
N GLU A 23 16.94 -1.44 9.46
CA GLU A 23 16.10 -1.91 10.56
C GLU A 23 14.72 -2.36 10.06
N VAL A 24 14.05 -1.54 9.24
CA VAL A 24 12.73 -1.89 8.67
C VAL A 24 12.81 -3.12 7.76
N GLN A 25 13.88 -3.27 6.97
CA GLN A 25 14.09 -4.47 6.16
C GLN A 25 14.24 -5.72 7.01
N HIS A 26 15.03 -5.64 8.09
CA HIS A 26 15.21 -6.74 9.02
C HIS A 26 13.90 -7.11 9.74
N ASP A 27 13.09 -6.12 10.11
CA ASP A 27 11.78 -6.35 10.74
C ASP A 27 10.78 -7.00 9.78
N ILE A 28 10.76 -6.61 8.50
CA ILE A 28 9.94 -7.25 7.47
C ILE A 28 10.39 -8.69 7.24
N GLU A 29 11.69 -8.95 7.11
CA GLU A 29 12.23 -10.31 6.92
C GLU A 29 11.87 -11.21 8.11
N LYS A 30 11.97 -10.70 9.34
CA LYS A 30 11.56 -11.42 10.55
C LYS A 30 10.06 -11.68 10.58
N ALA A 31 9.23 -10.71 10.16
CA ALA A 31 7.79 -10.88 10.07
C ALA A 31 7.40 -11.95 9.03
N GLU A 32 8.01 -11.92 7.84
CA GLU A 32 7.81 -12.92 6.79
C GLU A 32 8.22 -14.32 7.26
N ALA A 33 9.39 -14.45 7.91
CA ALA A 33 9.85 -15.71 8.48
C ALA A 33 8.90 -16.23 9.57
N THR A 34 8.35 -15.36 10.42
CA THR A 34 7.38 -15.73 11.46
C THR A 34 6.07 -16.24 10.86
N ILE A 35 5.58 -15.57 9.81
CA ILE A 35 4.37 -15.98 9.08
C ILE A 35 4.58 -17.36 8.45
N ASP A 36 5.73 -17.60 7.81
CA ASP A 36 6.04 -18.90 7.20
C ASP A 36 6.19 -20.02 8.25
N LEU A 37 6.74 -19.72 9.44
CA LEU A 37 6.85 -20.66 10.56
C LEU A 37 5.49 -21.02 11.17
N GLU A 38 4.60 -20.04 11.44
CA GLU A 38 3.26 -20.31 11.95
C GLU A 38 2.44 -21.16 10.95
N LEU A 39 2.53 -20.84 9.65
CA LEU A 39 1.80 -21.55 8.60
C LEU A 39 2.37 -22.96 8.34
N GLY A 40 3.70 -23.13 8.44
CA GLY A 40 4.37 -24.43 8.40
C GLY A 40 4.01 -25.31 9.60
N GLY A 41 3.93 -24.71 10.80
CA GLY A 41 3.43 -25.36 12.01
C GLY A 41 1.98 -25.85 11.86
N LEU A 42 1.11 -25.03 11.25
CA LEU A 42 -0.27 -25.41 10.91
C LEU A 42 -0.34 -26.63 9.96
N THR A 43 0.63 -26.74 9.05
CA THR A 43 0.77 -27.88 8.13
C THR A 43 1.27 -29.14 8.86
N LEU A 44 2.18 -29.01 9.83
CA LEU A 44 2.69 -30.14 10.64
C LEU A 44 1.69 -30.64 11.67
N ILE A 45 0.96 -29.75 12.36
CA ILE A 45 -0.11 -30.13 13.30
C ILE A 45 -1.20 -30.93 12.58
N SER A 46 -1.50 -30.58 11.32
CA SER A 46 -2.47 -31.32 10.52
C SER A 46 -2.03 -32.73 10.12
N ASN A 47 -0.73 -33.04 10.15
CA ASN A 47 -0.19 -34.36 9.80
C ASN A 47 -0.15 -35.33 11.01
N GLY A 48 -0.48 -34.87 12.22
CA GLY A 48 -0.33 -35.62 13.47
C GLY A 48 -1.57 -36.36 13.99
N THR A 49 -2.73 -36.30 13.34
CA THR A 49 -3.98 -36.92 13.85
C THR A 49 -4.61 -37.89 12.86
N SER A 50 -4.33 -39.18 13.06
CA SER A 50 -4.64 -40.33 12.20
C SER A 50 -6.11 -40.82 12.19
N SER A 51 -7.15 -39.97 12.28
CA SER A 51 -8.53 -40.52 12.30
C SER A 51 -9.66 -39.68 11.67
N GLN A 52 -9.41 -38.50 11.09
CA GLN A 52 -10.48 -37.67 10.48
C GLN A 52 -10.11 -37.17 9.08
N GLN A 53 -9.66 -38.09 8.22
CA GLN A 53 -8.78 -37.83 7.06
C GLN A 53 -9.45 -37.41 5.73
N ARG A 54 -10.79 -37.36 5.60
CA ARG A 54 -11.43 -37.01 4.29
C ARG A 54 -11.83 -35.55 4.11
N SER A 55 -12.09 -34.80 5.19
CA SER A 55 -12.52 -33.40 5.10
C SER A 55 -11.33 -32.41 5.13
N VAL A 56 -10.27 -32.77 5.87
CA VAL A 56 -9.11 -31.90 6.13
C VAL A 56 -8.18 -31.77 4.91
N SER A 57 -8.05 -32.81 4.07
CA SER A 57 -7.22 -32.76 2.85
C SER A 57 -7.68 -31.72 1.83
N LYS A 58 -8.99 -31.42 1.77
CA LYS A 58 -9.49 -30.33 0.92
C LYS A 58 -9.07 -28.97 1.47
N GLN A 59 -9.10 -28.77 2.80
CA GLN A 59 -8.72 -27.49 3.40
C GLN A 59 -7.23 -27.19 3.22
N ILE A 60 -6.36 -28.19 3.38
CA ILE A 60 -4.91 -28.00 3.16
C ILE A 60 -4.62 -27.71 1.68
N LEU A 61 -5.27 -28.43 0.76
CA LEU A 61 -5.13 -28.14 -0.66
C LEU A 61 -5.67 -26.75 -0.99
N ILE A 62 -6.83 -26.35 -0.47
CA ILE A 62 -7.39 -25.02 -0.69
C ILE A 62 -6.44 -23.95 -0.14
N THR A 63 -5.89 -24.09 1.06
CA THR A 63 -4.92 -23.15 1.63
C THR A 63 -3.62 -23.10 0.82
N ALA A 64 -3.11 -24.24 0.35
CA ALA A 64 -1.92 -24.30 -0.49
C ALA A 64 -2.16 -23.71 -1.90
N PHE A 65 -3.34 -23.93 -2.48
CA PHE A 65 -3.77 -23.33 -3.74
C PHE A 65 -3.96 -21.81 -3.59
N ILE A 66 -4.65 -21.37 -2.54
CA ILE A 66 -4.83 -19.95 -2.23
C ILE A 66 -3.46 -19.28 -2.08
N ARG A 67 -2.52 -19.82 -1.29
CA ARG A 67 -1.17 -19.25 -1.16
C ARG A 67 -0.39 -19.24 -2.48
N ARG A 68 -0.61 -20.22 -3.37
CA ARG A 68 0.04 -20.28 -4.68
C ARG A 68 -0.44 -19.16 -5.62
N TYR A 69 -1.72 -18.77 -5.53
CA TYR A 69 -2.32 -17.76 -6.40
C TYR A 69 -2.43 -16.38 -5.76
N ILE A 70 -2.42 -16.30 -4.42
CA ILE A 70 -2.61 -15.09 -3.63
C ILE A 70 -1.41 -14.98 -2.67
N SER A 71 -0.41 -14.18 -3.06
CA SER A 71 0.73 -13.88 -2.20
C SER A 71 0.31 -12.96 -1.04
N PRO A 72 0.94 -13.07 0.14
CA PRO A 72 0.63 -12.18 1.26
C PRO A 72 0.84 -10.70 0.89
N ILE A 73 1.87 -10.42 0.08
CA ILE A 73 2.18 -9.08 -0.45
C ILE A 73 1.02 -8.55 -1.32
N PHE A 74 0.40 -9.41 -2.14
CA PHE A 74 -0.76 -9.01 -2.93
C PHE A 74 -1.94 -8.65 -2.04
N VAL A 75 -2.24 -9.45 -1.01
CA VAL A 75 -3.33 -9.17 -0.07
C VAL A 75 -3.08 -7.88 0.70
N GLN A 76 -1.85 -7.67 1.19
CA GLN A 76 -1.48 -6.46 1.90
C GLN A 76 -1.63 -5.22 1.02
N ALA A 77 -1.08 -5.25 -0.20
CA ALA A 77 -1.19 -4.15 -1.16
C ALA A 77 -2.66 -3.90 -1.56
N PHE A 78 -3.43 -4.96 -1.77
CA PHE A 78 -4.85 -4.89 -2.07
C PHE A 78 -5.64 -4.23 -0.93
N ILE A 79 -5.47 -4.70 0.31
CA ILE A 79 -6.19 -4.14 1.47
C ILE A 79 -5.78 -2.69 1.70
N MET A 80 -4.49 -2.36 1.65
CA MET A 80 -4.03 -0.97 1.81
C MET A 80 -4.63 -0.06 0.73
N THR A 81 -4.58 -0.47 -0.53
CA THR A 81 -5.11 0.35 -1.64
C THR A 81 -6.63 0.43 -1.59
N PHE A 82 -7.31 -0.68 -1.30
CA PHE A 82 -8.76 -0.73 -1.18
C PHE A 82 -9.27 0.20 -0.09
N LEU A 83 -8.67 0.15 1.11
CA LEU A 83 -9.05 1.02 2.22
C LEU A 83 -8.70 2.48 1.94
N ALA A 84 -7.55 2.75 1.30
CA ALA A 84 -7.16 4.12 0.94
C ALA A 84 -8.13 4.76 -0.07
N GLU A 85 -8.66 3.97 -1.00
CA GLU A 85 -9.59 4.42 -2.04
C GLU A 85 -11.07 4.26 -1.63
N TRP A 86 -11.36 3.67 -0.46
CA TRP A 86 -12.73 3.35 -0.08
C TRP A 86 -13.54 4.62 0.16
N GLY A 87 -14.59 4.82 -0.65
CA GLY A 87 -15.45 6.01 -0.54
C GLY A 87 -14.87 7.27 -1.20
N ASP A 88 -13.88 7.14 -2.09
CA ASP A 88 -13.36 8.28 -2.83
C ASP A 88 -14.42 8.89 -3.78
N ARG A 89 -14.29 10.20 -4.03
CA ARG A 89 -15.17 10.97 -4.93
C ARG A 89 -15.15 10.43 -6.36
N SER A 90 -14.05 9.81 -6.79
CA SER A 90 -13.98 9.11 -8.08
C SER A 90 -15.05 8.02 -8.22
N GLN A 91 -15.43 7.33 -7.13
CA GLN A 91 -16.42 6.27 -7.16
C GLN A 91 -17.82 6.82 -7.44
N ILE A 92 -18.23 7.88 -6.72
CA ILE A 92 -19.52 8.56 -6.95
C ILE A 92 -19.57 9.15 -8.36
N THR A 93 -18.47 9.79 -8.80
CA THR A 93 -18.36 10.35 -10.15
C THR A 93 -18.53 9.28 -11.22
N THR A 94 -17.95 8.09 -11.01
CA THR A 94 -18.06 6.95 -11.93
C THR A 94 -19.51 6.46 -12.02
N ILE A 95 -20.23 6.37 -10.90
CA ILE A 95 -21.65 5.96 -10.88
C ILE A 95 -22.53 6.96 -11.64
N VAL A 96 -22.32 8.26 -11.41
CA VAL A 96 -23.05 9.33 -12.11
C VAL A 96 -22.74 9.31 -13.61
N LEU A 97 -21.48 9.09 -13.98
CA LEU A 97 -21.06 9.01 -15.38
C LEU A 97 -21.62 7.76 -16.06
N ALA A 98 -21.62 6.62 -15.37
CA ALA A 98 -22.20 5.36 -15.86
C ALA A 98 -23.72 5.46 -16.08
N THR A 99 -24.41 6.32 -15.31
CA THR A 99 -25.85 6.55 -15.46
C THR A 99 -26.18 7.49 -16.64
N SER A 100 -25.23 8.37 -17.02
CA SER A 100 -25.42 9.37 -18.09
C SER A 100 -24.76 9.00 -19.43
N LYS A 101 -23.87 8.00 -19.46
CA LYS A 101 -23.11 7.56 -20.65
C LYS A 101 -23.19 6.04 -20.82
N ASN A 102 -22.59 5.52 -21.90
CA ASN A 102 -22.48 4.08 -22.13
C ASN A 102 -21.71 3.40 -21.00
N LEU A 103 -22.39 2.53 -20.25
CA LEU A 103 -21.85 1.79 -19.10
C LEU A 103 -20.51 1.10 -19.41
N PHE A 104 -20.45 0.36 -20.52
CA PHE A 104 -19.22 -0.34 -20.94
C PHE A 104 -18.05 0.60 -21.20
N GLY A 105 -18.31 1.78 -21.79
CA GLY A 105 -17.28 2.77 -22.06
C GLY A 105 -16.73 3.39 -20.76
N VAL A 106 -17.59 3.63 -19.78
CA VAL A 106 -17.20 4.17 -18.47
C VAL A 106 -16.39 3.14 -17.67
N ILE A 107 -16.81 1.87 -17.66
CA ILE A 107 -16.09 0.80 -16.95
C ILE A 107 -14.70 0.58 -17.58
N ILE A 108 -14.63 0.43 -18.91
CA ILE A 108 -13.36 0.18 -19.60
C ILE A 108 -12.43 1.40 -19.46
N GLY A 109 -12.94 2.60 -19.72
CA GLY A 109 -12.16 3.84 -19.61
C GLY A 109 -11.68 4.11 -18.18
N GLY A 110 -12.55 3.92 -17.19
CA GLY A 110 -12.20 4.06 -15.77
C GLY A 110 -11.15 3.04 -15.34
N THR A 111 -11.32 1.77 -15.71
CA THR A 111 -10.36 0.70 -15.38
C THR A 111 -9.00 0.94 -16.01
N LEU A 112 -8.96 1.31 -17.30
CA LEU A 112 -7.71 1.63 -17.99
C LEU A 112 -7.03 2.87 -17.43
N GLY A 113 -7.80 3.92 -17.15
CA GLY A 113 -7.29 5.16 -16.57
C GLY A 113 -6.69 4.94 -15.18
N HIS A 114 -7.43 4.26 -14.29
CA HIS A 114 -6.91 3.92 -12.96
C HIS A 114 -5.72 2.97 -13.04
N GLY A 115 -5.81 1.93 -13.88
CA GLY A 115 -4.71 0.97 -14.05
C GLY A 115 -3.42 1.65 -14.52
N LEU A 116 -3.53 2.58 -15.48
CA LEU A 116 -2.39 3.35 -15.97
C LEU A 116 -1.84 4.28 -14.88
N CYS A 117 -2.71 5.01 -14.16
CA CYS A 117 -2.32 5.89 -13.07
C CYS A 117 -1.57 5.13 -11.97
N THR A 118 -2.14 4.02 -11.49
CA THR A 118 -1.53 3.16 -10.48
C THR A 118 -0.23 2.55 -10.98
N GLY A 119 -0.17 2.09 -12.23
CA GLY A 119 1.05 1.56 -12.83
C GLY A 119 2.18 2.59 -12.86
N ILE A 120 1.89 3.82 -13.28
CA ILE A 120 2.86 4.92 -13.27
C ILE A 120 3.27 5.28 -11.84
N ALA A 121 2.32 5.33 -10.89
CA ALA A 121 2.61 5.63 -9.50
C ALA A 121 3.54 4.57 -8.86
N VAL A 122 3.33 3.29 -9.14
CA VAL A 122 4.17 2.20 -8.62
C VAL A 122 5.57 2.24 -9.22
N LEU A 123 5.67 2.41 -10.55
CA LEU A 123 6.97 2.48 -11.24
C LEU A 123 7.75 3.75 -10.84
N GLY A 124 7.07 4.90 -10.83
CA GLY A 124 7.64 6.18 -10.42
C GLY A 124 8.02 6.17 -8.94
N GLY A 125 7.18 5.63 -8.08
CA GLY A 125 7.45 5.47 -6.65
C GLY A 125 8.68 4.60 -6.40
N ARG A 126 8.80 3.47 -7.11
CA ARG A 126 10.00 2.62 -7.04
C ARG A 126 11.26 3.36 -7.48
N PHE A 127 11.20 4.12 -8.57
CA PHE A 127 12.35 4.89 -9.07
C PHE A 127 12.77 5.99 -8.08
N ILE A 128 11.79 6.71 -7.53
CA ILE A 128 12.01 7.76 -6.52
C ILE A 128 12.60 7.16 -5.24
N ALA A 129 12.08 6.03 -4.77
CA ALA A 129 12.56 5.37 -3.55
C ALA A 129 14.01 4.90 -3.66
N GLN A 130 14.48 4.59 -4.87
CA GLN A 130 15.86 4.15 -5.11
C GLN A 130 16.86 5.32 -5.23
N GLN A 131 16.40 6.52 -5.59
CA GLN A 131 17.28 7.65 -5.93
C GLN A 131 17.23 8.80 -4.93
N ILE A 132 16.15 8.92 -4.15
CA ILE A 132 15.92 10.07 -3.25
C ILE A 132 16.03 9.62 -1.80
N SER A 133 16.86 10.31 -1.02
CA SER A 133 17.01 10.04 0.41
C SER A 133 15.76 10.45 1.21
N PRO A 134 15.42 9.74 2.30
CA PRO A 134 14.25 10.01 3.14
C PRO A 134 14.22 11.44 3.64
N LYS A 135 15.41 11.98 3.93
CA LYS A 135 15.61 13.38 4.31
C LYS A 135 15.03 14.35 3.29
N THR A 136 15.32 14.11 2.02
CA THR A 136 14.87 14.96 0.92
C THR A 136 13.35 14.91 0.81
N VAL A 137 12.77 13.71 0.93
CA VAL A 137 11.31 13.53 0.93
C VAL A 137 10.66 14.26 2.10
N THR A 138 11.19 14.14 3.31
CA THR A 138 10.67 14.81 4.51
C THR A 138 10.79 16.33 4.42
N LEU A 139 11.91 16.85 3.93
CA LEU A 139 12.12 18.29 3.77
C LEU A 139 11.20 18.88 2.71
N VAL A 140 11.12 18.25 1.53
CA VAL A 140 10.22 18.69 0.45
C VAL A 140 8.76 18.61 0.89
N GLY A 141 8.35 17.50 1.52
CA GLY A 141 7.00 17.35 2.07
C GLY A 141 6.66 18.44 3.09
N GLY A 142 7.58 18.76 3.99
CA GLY A 142 7.42 19.83 4.97
C GLY A 142 7.25 21.21 4.33
N VAL A 143 8.04 21.52 3.29
CA VAL A 143 7.92 22.78 2.52
C VAL A 143 6.59 22.85 1.79
N VAL A 144 6.18 21.77 1.10
CA VAL A 144 4.89 21.70 0.39
C VAL A 144 3.72 21.91 1.35
N PHE A 145 3.74 21.28 2.53
CA PHE A 145 2.73 21.52 3.56
C PHE A 145 2.70 22.98 4.04
N LEU A 146 3.86 23.62 4.15
CA LEU A 146 3.94 25.03 4.53
C LEU A 146 3.34 25.93 3.44
N CYS A 147 3.66 25.67 2.18
CA CYS A 147 3.08 26.36 1.03
C CYS A 147 1.56 26.21 0.99
N PHE A 148 1.03 25.00 1.18
CA PHE A 148 -0.42 24.78 1.26
C PHE A 148 -1.06 25.49 2.46
N ALA A 149 -0.42 25.50 3.63
CA ALA A 149 -0.93 26.22 4.79
C ALA A 149 -0.99 27.73 4.54
N LEU A 150 0.05 28.32 3.94
CA LEU A 150 0.06 29.73 3.57
C LEU A 150 -0.97 30.04 2.48
N SER A 151 -1.07 29.19 1.46
CA SER A 151 -2.08 29.31 0.40
C SER A 151 -3.49 29.25 0.96
N ALA A 152 -3.78 28.32 1.88
CA ALA A 152 -5.08 28.21 2.52
C ALA A 152 -5.44 29.40 3.42
N ILE A 153 -4.45 30.09 3.99
CA ILE A 153 -4.67 31.33 4.77
C ILE A 153 -4.93 32.52 3.83
N PHE A 154 -4.26 32.56 2.67
CA PHE A 154 -4.36 33.67 1.71
C PHE A 154 -5.60 33.54 0.82
N ILE A 155 -5.98 32.32 0.44
CA ILE A 155 -7.30 31.97 -0.08
C ILE A 155 -8.28 32.00 1.10
N ARG A 156 -8.65 33.21 1.49
CA ARG A 156 -9.90 33.40 2.22
C ARG A 156 -11.02 32.91 1.29
N PRO A 157 -11.95 32.07 1.77
CA PRO A 157 -13.15 31.76 1.02
C PRO A 157 -14.04 33.00 1.02
N ASP A 158 -13.73 33.95 0.14
CA ASP A 158 -14.65 35.04 -0.17
C ASP A 158 -15.71 34.49 -1.14
N LYS A 159 -16.77 33.95 -0.50
CA LYS A 159 -18.05 33.47 -1.03
C LYS A 159 -18.09 32.09 -1.69
#